data_AF-A0A7X7T5A0-F1
#
_entry.id   AF-A0A7X7T5A0-F1
#
_cell.length_a   1.000
_cell.length_b   1.000
_cell.length_c   1.000
_cell.angle_alpha   90.00
_cell.angle_beta   90.00
_cell.angle_gamma   90.00
#
_symmetry.space_group_name_H-M   'P 1'
#
loop_
_entity.id
_entity.type
_entity.pdbx_description
1 polymer ?
#
loop_
_entity_poly.entity_id
_entity_poly.type
_entity_poly.pdbx_seq_one_letter_code
_entity_poly.pdbx_strand_id
1 'polypeptide(L)'
;MAAPPRVLAWKHFSEVAEELFKVLGRSELAWAQQMWGYLAKAGLCTVDSELDRCRVCLRFIALACVYRDFCALAWKKRLSPHFHEWAVYLDLHPLRLGQLLGANAPLPEAKRDEDLVHAAVQVLANRERTELHRALVHALGNPSRLFITMWRTREHPAGTAGAAKDKHETDDQILNDLSFEKIDAYEYVSKGFVTATPPPGV
;
A
#
# COMPACT_ATOMS: atom_id res chain seq x y z
N MET A 1 26.39 -22.46 -9.98
CA MET A 1 24.93 -22.22 -9.84
C MET A 1 24.76 -21.08 -8.85
N ALA A 2 24.09 -19.99 -9.23
CA ALA A 2 23.78 -18.92 -8.28
C ALA A 2 22.75 -19.44 -7.25
N ALA A 3 22.87 -19.02 -5.99
CA ALA A 3 21.86 -19.31 -4.99
C ALA A 3 20.51 -18.71 -5.43
N PRO A 4 19.38 -19.36 -5.15
CA PRO A 4 18.06 -18.80 -5.47
C PRO A 4 17.91 -17.44 -4.77
N PRO A 5 17.31 -16.45 -5.45
CA PRO A 5 17.20 -15.12 -4.89
C PRO A 5 16.29 -15.14 -3.66
N ARG A 6 16.64 -14.34 -2.65
CA ARG A 6 15.86 -14.30 -1.39
C ARG A 6 14.60 -13.47 -1.61
N VAL A 7 13.47 -13.91 -1.07
CA VAL A 7 12.18 -13.22 -1.23
C VAL A 7 11.60 -12.87 0.14
N LEU A 8 11.23 -11.61 0.35
CA LEU A 8 10.47 -11.21 1.54
C LEU A 8 9.00 -11.57 1.38
N ALA A 9 8.65 -12.77 1.85
CA ALA A 9 7.26 -13.23 1.97
C ALA A 9 6.49 -12.44 3.05
N TRP A 10 5.15 -12.53 3.01
CA TRP A 10 4.24 -11.87 3.96
C TRP A 10 4.60 -12.08 5.44
N LYS A 11 5.07 -13.26 5.81
CA LYS A 11 5.48 -13.61 7.18
C LYS A 11 6.55 -12.68 7.78
N HIS A 12 7.34 -11.99 6.96
CA HIS A 12 8.34 -11.05 7.44
C HIS A 12 7.74 -9.71 7.86
N PHE A 13 6.46 -9.48 7.55
CA PHE A 13 5.75 -8.24 7.84
C PHE A 13 4.53 -8.44 8.73
N SER A 14 4.23 -9.67 9.17
CA SER A 14 2.98 -9.98 9.87
C SER A 14 2.79 -9.17 11.15
N GLU A 15 3.87 -8.87 11.87
CA GLU A 15 3.81 -8.09 13.11
C GLU A 15 3.44 -6.63 12.87
N VAL A 16 3.92 -6.03 11.77
CA VAL A 16 3.64 -4.63 11.43
C VAL A 16 2.44 -4.46 10.50
N ALA A 17 1.97 -5.53 9.86
CA ALA A 17 0.88 -5.50 8.90
C ALA A 17 -0.44 -4.98 9.51
N GLU A 18 -0.72 -5.34 10.77
CA GLU A 18 -1.90 -4.81 11.48
C GLU A 18 -1.85 -3.30 11.56
N GLU A 19 -0.73 -2.74 12.01
CA GLU A 19 -0.55 -1.28 12.11
C GLU A 19 -0.72 -0.61 10.74
N LEU A 20 -0.16 -1.18 9.68
CA LEU A 20 -0.19 -0.57 8.35
C LEU A 20 -1.57 -0.63 7.69
N PHE A 21 -2.31 -1.74 7.82
CA PHE A 21 -3.50 -2.02 7.00
C PHE A 21 -4.83 -1.99 7.74
N LYS A 22 -4.86 -2.05 9.08
CA LYS A 22 -6.10 -2.12 9.87
C LYS A 22 -6.80 -0.77 9.94
N VAL A 23 -7.60 -0.47 8.92
CA VAL A 23 -8.36 0.80 8.79
C VAL A 23 -9.82 0.63 9.22
N LEU A 24 -10.42 -0.49 8.83
CA LEU A 24 -11.81 -0.89 9.07
C LEU A 24 -11.92 -2.01 10.11
N GLY A 25 -10.87 -2.80 10.33
CA GLY A 25 -10.86 -3.93 11.26
C GLY A 25 -11.64 -5.16 10.76
N ARG A 26 -11.60 -5.41 9.45
CA ARG A 26 -12.32 -6.48 8.74
C ARG A 26 -11.36 -7.36 7.94
N SER A 27 -11.42 -7.34 6.60
CA SER A 27 -10.69 -8.26 5.71
C SER A 27 -9.45 -7.65 5.02
N GLU A 28 -8.98 -6.49 5.48
CA GLU A 28 -7.86 -5.75 4.87
C GLU A 28 -6.55 -6.53 4.91
N LEU A 29 -6.28 -7.26 5.99
CA LEU A 29 -5.06 -8.06 6.11
C LEU A 29 -5.04 -9.22 5.12
N ALA A 30 -6.19 -9.88 4.91
CA ALA A 30 -6.31 -10.93 3.92
C ALA A 30 -6.11 -10.38 2.49
N TRP A 31 -6.69 -9.22 2.20
CA TRP A 31 -6.47 -8.51 0.94
C TRP A 31 -4.99 -8.12 0.76
N ALA A 32 -4.37 -7.52 1.76
CA ALA A 32 -2.97 -7.10 1.70
C ALA A 32 -2.03 -8.31 1.50
N GLN A 33 -2.29 -9.42 2.18
CA GLN A 33 -1.55 -10.67 1.98
C GLN A 33 -1.70 -11.22 0.56
N GLN A 34 -2.92 -11.18 0.01
CA GLN A 34 -3.16 -11.60 -1.37
C GLN A 34 -2.41 -10.70 -2.37
N MET A 35 -2.50 -9.37 -2.20
CA MET A 35 -1.81 -8.40 -3.06
C MET A 35 -0.29 -8.59 -2.99
N TRP A 36 0.25 -8.79 -1.78
CA TRP A 36 1.66 -9.09 -1.60
C TRP A 36 2.09 -10.37 -2.33
N GLY A 37 1.22 -11.39 -2.37
CA GLY A 37 1.43 -12.60 -3.16
C GLY A 37 1.55 -12.33 -4.67
N TYR A 38 0.75 -11.41 -5.21
CA TYR A 38 0.88 -10.98 -6.62
C TYR A 38 2.17 -10.21 -6.88
N LEU A 39 2.57 -9.31 -5.97
CA LEU A 39 3.82 -8.57 -6.08
C LEU A 39 5.04 -9.50 -6.03
N ALA A 40 5.00 -10.54 -5.17
CA ALA A 40 6.05 -11.55 -5.11
C ALA A 40 6.17 -12.34 -6.41
N LYS A 41 5.04 -12.74 -7.02
CA LYS A 41 5.02 -13.42 -8.33
C LYS A 41 5.54 -12.53 -9.46
N ALA A 42 5.36 -11.21 -9.34
CA ALA A 42 5.92 -10.22 -10.27
C ALA A 42 7.41 -9.92 -10.01
N GLY A 43 8.05 -10.59 -9.04
CA GLY A 43 9.47 -10.40 -8.71
C GLY A 43 9.76 -9.13 -7.88
N LEU A 44 8.73 -8.40 -7.44
CA LEU A 44 8.89 -7.15 -6.70
C LEU A 44 9.25 -7.33 -5.22
N CYS A 45 9.31 -8.56 -4.73
CA CYS A 45 9.68 -8.90 -3.35
C CYS A 45 11.07 -9.54 -3.25
N THR A 46 11.85 -9.51 -4.33
CA THR A 46 13.17 -10.11 -4.44
C THR A 46 14.23 -9.24 -3.78
N VAL A 47 15.16 -9.86 -3.06
CA VAL A 47 16.21 -9.20 -2.27
C VAL A 47 17.55 -9.86 -2.54
N ASP A 48 18.45 -9.13 -3.19
CA ASP A 48 19.84 -9.55 -3.42
C ASP A 48 20.84 -8.71 -2.61
N SER A 49 20.39 -7.58 -2.06
CA SER A 49 21.17 -6.65 -1.24
C SER A 49 20.33 -5.98 -0.16
N GLU A 50 20.98 -5.34 0.81
CA GLU A 50 20.29 -4.50 1.80
C GLU A 50 19.56 -3.29 1.17
N LEU A 51 20.04 -2.82 0.01
CA LEU A 51 19.36 -1.76 -0.72
C LEU A 51 18.05 -2.27 -1.33
N ASP A 52 18.06 -3.50 -1.85
CA ASP A 52 16.84 -4.16 -2.33
C ASP A 52 15.89 -4.48 -1.18
N ARG A 53 16.40 -4.93 -0.03
CA ARG A 53 15.61 -5.14 1.19
C ARG A 53 14.86 -3.87 1.57
N CYS A 54 15.57 -2.74 1.62
CA CYS A 54 15.00 -1.42 1.89
C CYS A 54 13.90 -1.07 0.87
N ARG A 55 14.15 -1.28 -0.43
CA ARG A 55 13.15 -1.04 -1.50
C ARG A 55 11.92 -1.93 -1.36
N VAL A 56 12.08 -3.21 -1.03
CA VAL A 56 10.95 -4.13 -0.82
C VAL A 56 10.11 -3.69 0.39
N CYS A 57 10.74 -3.26 1.49
CA CYS A 57 10.01 -2.68 2.63
C CYS A 57 9.26 -1.39 2.23
N LEU A 58 9.85 -0.53 1.39
CA LEU A 58 9.17 0.66 0.86
C LEU A 58 7.97 0.31 -0.02
N ARG A 59 8.03 -0.77 -0.79
CA ARG A 59 6.87 -1.31 -1.53
C ARG A 59 5.76 -1.79 -0.60
N PHE A 60 6.12 -2.41 0.52
CA PHE A 60 5.15 -2.81 1.54
C PHE A 60 4.44 -1.60 2.15
N ILE A 61 5.20 -0.57 2.52
CA ILE A 61 4.66 0.72 2.98
C ILE A 61 3.77 1.35 1.90
N ALA A 62 4.21 1.37 0.64
CA ALA A 62 3.46 1.94 -0.46
C ALA A 62 2.13 1.22 -0.69
N LEU A 63 2.09 -0.11 -0.57
CA LEU A 63 0.85 -0.88 -0.64
C LEU A 63 -0.13 -0.47 0.48
N ALA A 64 0.37 -0.24 1.69
CA ALA A 64 -0.45 0.24 2.81
C ALA A 64 -0.97 1.67 2.57
N CYS A 65 -0.13 2.58 2.08
CA CYS A 65 -0.55 3.93 1.72
C CYS A 65 -1.64 3.92 0.65
N VAL A 66 -1.47 3.11 -0.40
CA VAL A 66 -2.46 2.97 -1.48
C VAL A 66 -3.81 2.54 -0.93
N TYR A 67 -3.80 1.55 -0.03
CA TYR A 67 -5.01 1.08 0.59
C TYR A 67 -5.66 2.11 1.52
N ARG A 68 -4.86 2.82 2.32
CA ARG A 68 -5.35 3.90 3.20
C ARG A 68 -5.95 5.06 2.42
N ASP A 69 -5.33 5.47 1.32
CA ASP A 69 -5.87 6.50 0.43
C ASP A 69 -7.19 6.06 -0.20
N PHE A 70 -7.27 4.79 -0.64
CA PHE A 70 -8.52 4.21 -1.12
C PHE A 70 -9.61 4.27 -0.03
N CYS A 71 -9.30 3.88 1.21
CA CYS A 71 -10.25 3.96 2.33
C CYS A 71 -10.73 5.40 2.60
N ALA A 72 -9.84 6.37 2.44
CA ALA A 72 -10.17 7.78 2.61
C ALA A 72 -11.18 8.26 1.56
N LEU A 73 -11.09 7.77 0.32
CA LEU A 73 -12.01 8.09 -0.77
C LEU A 73 -13.31 7.28 -0.68
N ALA A 74 -13.20 5.96 -0.54
CA ALA A 74 -14.34 5.04 -0.56
C ALA A 74 -15.23 5.16 0.68
N TRP A 75 -14.64 5.40 1.87
CA TRP A 75 -15.35 5.31 3.15
C TRP A 75 -15.10 6.49 4.08
N LYS A 76 -14.44 7.55 3.60
CA LYS A 76 -14.10 8.74 4.40
C LYS A 76 -13.28 8.39 5.66
N LYS A 77 -12.54 7.28 5.63
CA LYS A 77 -11.67 6.81 6.71
C LYS A 77 -10.23 7.24 6.43
N ARG A 78 -9.86 8.40 6.95
CA ARG A 78 -8.50 8.93 6.85
C ARG A 78 -7.68 8.51 8.08
N LEU A 79 -6.57 7.85 7.84
CA LEU A 79 -5.55 7.55 8.84
C LEU A 79 -4.20 8.02 8.31
N SER A 80 -3.62 9.01 8.99
CA SER A 80 -2.30 9.52 8.63
C SER A 80 -1.25 8.42 8.81
N PRO A 81 -0.35 8.21 7.83
CA PRO A 81 0.80 7.32 7.99
C PRO A 81 1.78 7.81 9.06
N HIS A 82 2.23 6.91 9.92
CA HIS A 82 3.30 7.17 10.88
C HIS A 82 4.64 6.72 10.29
N PHE A 83 5.09 7.36 9.20
CA PHE A 83 6.21 6.87 8.38
C PHE A 83 7.52 6.66 9.16
N HIS A 84 7.81 7.50 10.15
CA HIS A 84 8.98 7.30 11.01
C HIS A 84 8.87 6.01 11.83
N GLU A 85 7.73 5.75 12.47
CA GLU A 85 7.52 4.53 13.26
C GLU A 85 7.54 3.29 12.36
N TRP A 86 6.93 3.35 11.18
CA TRP A 86 6.96 2.26 10.20
C TRP A 86 8.38 1.97 9.72
N ALA A 87 9.20 3.01 9.55
CA ALA A 87 10.61 2.86 9.24
C ALA A 87 11.37 2.12 10.34
N VAL A 88 11.09 2.44 11.62
CA VAL A 88 11.67 1.75 12.77
C VAL A 88 11.25 0.28 12.80
N TYR A 89 9.96 -0.03 12.66
CA TYR A 89 9.47 -1.42 12.66
C TYR A 89 10.03 -2.28 11.53
N LEU A 90 10.32 -1.66 10.37
CA LEU A 90 10.85 -2.33 9.19
C LEU A 90 12.39 -2.28 9.09
N ASP A 91 13.03 -1.74 10.13
CA ASP A 91 14.48 -1.54 10.22
C ASP A 91 15.03 -0.80 8.99
N LEU A 92 14.38 0.29 8.59
CA LEU A 92 14.78 1.13 7.46
C LEU A 92 15.86 2.12 7.88
N HIS A 93 17.10 1.80 7.53
CA HIS A 93 18.24 2.62 7.90
C HIS A 93 18.31 3.94 7.09
N PRO A 94 18.51 5.12 7.73
CA PRO A 94 18.57 6.42 7.04
C PRO A 94 19.55 6.48 5.87
N LEU A 95 20.73 5.89 6.03
CA LEU A 95 21.73 5.77 4.94
C LEU A 95 21.16 5.11 3.67
N ARG A 96 20.37 4.03 3.81
CA ARG A 96 19.78 3.32 2.66
C ARG A 96 18.65 4.13 2.03
N LEU A 97 17.85 4.82 2.84
CA LEU A 97 16.85 5.76 2.36
C LEU A 97 17.51 6.88 1.55
N GLY A 98 18.61 7.45 2.04
CA GLY A 98 19.39 8.47 1.31
C GLY A 98 19.94 7.96 -0.02
N GLN A 99 20.48 6.74 -0.05
CA GLN A 99 20.94 6.11 -1.30
C GLN A 99 19.81 5.90 -2.32
N LEU A 100 18.61 5.52 -1.88
CA LEU A 100 17.44 5.36 -2.75
C LEU A 100 16.83 6.68 -3.20
N LEU A 101 16.87 7.71 -2.35
CA LEU A 101 16.37 9.05 -2.69
C LEU A 101 17.20 9.67 -3.82
N GLY A 102 18.52 9.54 -3.74
CA GLY A 102 19.48 10.21 -4.61
C GLY A 102 19.75 11.66 -4.18
N ALA A 103 20.78 12.27 -4.77
CA ALA A 103 21.30 13.58 -4.34
C ALA A 103 20.32 14.76 -4.52
N ASN A 104 19.37 14.65 -5.45
CA ASN A 104 18.50 15.77 -5.85
C ASN A 104 17.05 15.61 -5.38
N ALA A 105 16.77 14.70 -4.45
CA ALA A 105 15.42 14.55 -3.93
C ALA A 105 15.08 15.74 -3.02
N PRO A 106 14.03 16.52 -3.32
CA PRO A 106 13.62 17.60 -2.43
C PRO A 106 13.09 17.00 -1.14
N LEU A 107 13.74 17.32 -0.02
CA LEU A 107 13.26 17.06 1.32
C LEU A 107 12.99 18.41 1.99
N PRO A 108 11.97 18.50 2.87
CA PRO A 108 11.72 19.72 3.62
C PRO A 108 12.90 20.03 4.54
N GLU A 109 13.05 21.31 4.89
CA GLU A 109 13.90 21.68 6.01
C GLU A 109 13.35 21.03 7.29
N ALA A 110 14.21 20.32 8.00
CA ALA A 110 13.83 19.54 9.16
C ALA A 110 14.73 19.88 10.34
N LYS A 111 14.13 20.02 11.51
CA LYS A 111 14.86 20.25 12.77
C LYS A 111 15.31 18.95 13.44
N ARG A 112 14.67 17.83 13.09
CA ARG A 112 14.91 16.50 13.67
C ARG A 112 15.08 15.49 12.55
N ASP A 113 15.96 14.51 12.79
CA ASP A 113 16.20 13.42 11.84
C ASP A 113 14.95 12.58 11.56
N GLU A 114 14.06 12.46 12.55
CA GLU A 114 12.76 11.76 12.41
C GLU A 114 11.88 12.39 11.32
N ASP A 115 11.89 13.72 11.21
CA ASP A 115 11.13 14.46 10.21
C ASP A 115 11.71 14.21 8.80
N LEU A 116 13.04 14.09 8.68
CA LEU A 116 13.71 13.71 7.43
C LEU A 116 13.39 12.27 7.02
N VAL A 117 13.41 11.33 7.98
CA VAL A 117 13.06 9.93 7.71
C VAL A 117 11.60 9.81 7.27
N HIS A 118 10.69 10.53 7.94
CA HIS A 118 9.29 10.60 7.55
C HIS A 118 9.13 11.05 6.09
N ALA A 119 9.75 12.19 5.74
CA ALA A 119 9.67 12.73 4.39
C ALA A 119 10.33 11.80 3.35
N ALA A 120 11.47 11.21 3.67
CA ALA A 120 12.18 10.27 2.81
C ALA A 120 11.33 9.05 2.47
N VAL A 121 10.73 8.42 3.49
CA VAL A 121 9.86 7.25 3.32
C VAL A 121 8.62 7.63 2.53
N GLN A 122 8.00 8.78 2.79
CA GLN A 122 6.84 9.25 2.04
C GLN A 122 7.16 9.40 0.54
N VAL A 123 8.26 10.08 0.21
CA VAL A 123 8.70 10.27 -1.18
C VAL A 123 8.97 8.94 -1.86
N LEU A 124 9.73 8.06 -1.20
CA LEU A 124 10.11 6.77 -1.77
C LEU A 124 8.91 5.83 -1.93
N ALA A 125 8.03 5.75 -0.94
CA ALA A 125 6.79 4.96 -1.04
C ALA A 125 5.89 5.47 -2.18
N ASN A 126 5.81 6.79 -2.37
CA ASN A 126 5.06 7.36 -3.50
C ASN A 126 5.66 7.00 -4.86
N ARG A 127 6.99 6.89 -4.99
CA ARG A 127 7.65 6.44 -6.22
C ARG A 127 7.30 4.98 -6.57
N GLU A 128 7.08 4.13 -5.57
CA GLU A 128 6.75 2.71 -5.79
C GLU A 128 5.31 2.50 -6.29
N ARG A 129 4.39 3.47 -6.11
CA ARG A 129 2.96 3.33 -6.46
C ARG A 129 2.73 2.92 -7.92
N THR A 130 3.48 3.50 -8.85
CA THR A 130 3.34 3.20 -10.28
C THR A 130 3.68 1.74 -10.58
N GLU A 131 4.75 1.22 -9.98
CA GLU A 131 5.18 -0.16 -10.17
C GLU A 131 4.18 -1.14 -9.52
N LEU A 132 3.72 -0.82 -8.31
CA LEU A 132 2.68 -1.59 -7.64
C LEU A 132 1.40 -1.66 -8.48
N HIS A 133 0.93 -0.52 -9.00
CA HIS A 133 -0.26 -0.48 -9.83
C HIS A 133 -0.12 -1.36 -11.06
N ARG A 134 1.00 -1.25 -11.78
CA ARG A 134 1.27 -2.05 -12.98
C ARG A 134 1.23 -3.54 -12.66
N ALA A 135 1.92 -3.97 -11.59
CA ALA A 135 1.98 -5.38 -11.21
C ALA A 135 0.61 -5.94 -10.77
N LEU A 136 -0.14 -5.17 -9.97
CA LEU A 136 -1.45 -5.60 -9.48
C LEU A 136 -2.50 -5.64 -10.59
N VAL A 137 -2.55 -4.62 -11.46
CA VAL A 137 -3.45 -4.62 -12.61
C VAL A 137 -3.12 -5.74 -13.57
N HIS A 138 -1.83 -6.01 -13.83
CA HIS A 138 -1.44 -7.14 -14.66
C HIS A 138 -1.90 -8.48 -14.06
N ALA A 139 -1.69 -8.68 -12.75
CA ALA A 139 -2.07 -9.91 -12.07
C ALA A 139 -3.60 -10.13 -11.99
N LEU A 140 -4.38 -9.05 -11.86
CA LEU A 140 -5.84 -9.09 -11.76
C LEU A 140 -6.55 -8.91 -13.11
N GLY A 141 -5.80 -8.61 -14.18
CA GLY A 141 -6.27 -8.43 -15.55
C GLY A 141 -6.71 -7.01 -15.90
N ASN A 142 -7.29 -6.24 -14.97
CA ASN A 142 -7.69 -4.85 -15.21
C ASN A 142 -7.89 -4.04 -13.91
N PRO A 143 -7.98 -2.69 -13.99
CA PRO A 143 -8.21 -1.83 -12.82
C PRO A 143 -9.54 -2.05 -12.11
N SER A 144 -10.61 -2.43 -12.84
CA SER A 144 -11.93 -2.69 -12.24
C SER A 144 -11.89 -3.88 -11.28
N ARG A 145 -11.13 -4.94 -11.61
CA ARG A 145 -10.91 -6.08 -10.72
C ARG A 145 -10.15 -5.67 -9.46
N LEU A 146 -9.12 -4.83 -9.61
CA LEU A 146 -8.39 -4.28 -8.46
C LEU A 146 -9.31 -3.45 -7.56
N PHE A 147 -10.09 -2.55 -8.15
CA PHE A 147 -11.10 -1.77 -7.43
C PHE A 147 -12.09 -2.67 -6.66
N ILE A 148 -12.66 -3.70 -7.29
CA ILE A 148 -13.57 -4.64 -6.63
C ILE A 148 -12.91 -5.31 -5.42
N THR A 149 -11.67 -5.79 -5.56
CA THR A 149 -10.98 -6.45 -4.44
C THR A 149 -10.74 -5.50 -3.27
N MET A 150 -10.44 -4.23 -3.55
CA MET A 150 -10.30 -3.20 -2.52
C MET A 150 -11.66 -2.85 -1.90
N TRP A 151 -12.72 -2.71 -2.70
CA TRP A 151 -14.06 -2.39 -2.18
C TRP A 151 -14.59 -3.46 -1.23
N ARG A 152 -14.29 -4.74 -1.51
CA ARG A 152 -14.70 -5.88 -0.68
C ARG A 152 -14.01 -5.95 0.67
N THR A 153 -12.94 -5.20 0.93
CA THR A 153 -12.27 -5.25 2.24
C THR A 153 -13.13 -4.70 3.37
N ARG A 154 -14.15 -3.89 3.05
CA ARG A 154 -15.17 -3.48 4.01
C ARG A 154 -16.10 -4.61 4.42
N GLU A 155 -16.04 -5.78 3.80
CA GLU A 155 -16.89 -6.90 4.17
C GLU A 155 -16.21 -7.73 5.26
N HIS A 156 -17.04 -8.29 6.14
CA HIS A 156 -16.55 -9.17 7.18
C HIS A 156 -15.99 -10.46 6.56
N PRO A 157 -14.88 -11.00 7.09
CA PRO A 157 -14.43 -12.33 6.75
C PRO A 157 -15.55 -13.36 7.00
N ALA A 158 -15.66 -14.36 6.11
CA ALA A 158 -16.64 -15.43 6.29
C ALA A 158 -16.47 -16.10 7.66
N GLY A 159 -17.55 -16.16 8.46
CA GLY A 159 -17.59 -16.87 9.74
C GLY A 159 -17.39 -16.03 11.01
N THR A 160 -17.27 -14.69 10.93
CA THR A 160 -17.17 -13.84 12.15
C THR A 160 -18.53 -13.58 12.80
N ALA A 161 -18.60 -13.70 14.13
CA ALA A 161 -19.77 -13.31 14.92
C ALA A 161 -20.05 -11.81 14.75
N GLY A 162 -21.24 -11.45 14.25
CA GLY A 162 -21.57 -10.08 13.86
C GLY A 162 -21.66 -9.85 12.35
N ALA A 163 -21.45 -10.88 11.52
CA ALA A 163 -21.88 -10.91 10.12
C ALA A 163 -23.41 -10.93 10.02
N ALA A 164 -24.06 -9.91 10.60
CA ALA A 164 -25.42 -9.54 10.24
C ALA A 164 -25.49 -9.39 8.71
N LYS A 165 -26.69 -9.49 8.14
CA LYS A 165 -27.01 -9.49 6.71
C LYS A 165 -26.53 -8.23 5.96
N ASP A 166 -25.23 -7.95 5.94
CA ASP A 166 -24.61 -7.05 4.99
C ASP A 166 -24.89 -7.68 3.64
N LYS A 167 -25.79 -7.06 2.86
CA LYS A 167 -26.03 -7.42 1.47
C LYS A 167 -24.68 -7.33 0.77
N HIS A 168 -24.09 -8.48 0.49
CA HIS A 168 -22.89 -8.58 -0.32
C HIS A 168 -23.21 -7.96 -1.69
N GLU A 169 -22.49 -6.91 -2.05
CA GLU A 169 -22.63 -6.34 -3.39
C GLU A 169 -22.01 -7.32 -4.39
N THR A 170 -22.76 -7.62 -5.44
CA THR A 170 -22.22 -8.30 -6.62
C THR A 170 -21.19 -7.42 -7.32
N ASP A 171 -20.28 -8.01 -8.12
CA ASP A 171 -19.33 -7.25 -8.94
C ASP A 171 -20.07 -6.19 -9.80
N ASP A 172 -21.23 -6.56 -10.36
CA ASP A 172 -22.06 -5.66 -11.16
C ASP A 172 -22.62 -4.50 -10.34
N GLN A 173 -23.05 -4.74 -9.10
CA GLN A 173 -23.51 -3.65 -8.22
C GLN A 173 -22.35 -2.74 -7.82
N ILE A 174 -21.17 -3.32 -7.51
CA ILE A 174 -19.98 -2.54 -7.17
C ILE A 174 -19.61 -1.59 -8.32
N LEU A 175 -19.68 -2.06 -9.57
CA LEU A 175 -19.29 -1.28 -10.74
C LEU A 175 -20.39 -0.35 -11.31
N ASN A 176 -21.66 -0.71 -11.18
CA ASN A 176 -22.75 0.01 -11.88
C ASN A 176 -23.68 0.81 -10.96
N ASP A 177 -23.73 0.53 -9.66
CA ASP A 177 -24.49 1.34 -8.70
C ASP A 177 -23.63 2.52 -8.24
N LEU A 178 -23.62 3.59 -9.04
CA LEU A 178 -22.69 4.71 -8.90
C LEU A 178 -23.02 5.58 -7.68
N SER A 179 -22.00 5.83 -6.86
CA SER A 179 -21.97 6.89 -5.85
C SER A 179 -20.73 7.77 -6.07
N PHE A 180 -20.72 8.97 -5.50
CA PHE A 180 -19.54 9.84 -5.57
C PHE A 180 -18.29 9.13 -5.00
N GLU A 181 -18.43 8.43 -3.89
CA GLU A 181 -17.32 7.68 -3.27
C GLU A 181 -16.80 6.55 -4.16
N LYS A 182 -17.68 5.84 -4.88
CA LYS A 182 -17.28 4.80 -5.84
C LYS A 182 -16.55 5.40 -7.04
N ILE A 183 -17.04 6.53 -7.56
CA ILE A 183 -16.42 7.22 -8.69
C ILE A 183 -15.01 7.67 -8.31
N ASP A 184 -14.85 8.38 -7.19
CA ASP A 184 -13.56 8.90 -6.73
C ASP A 184 -12.56 7.76 -6.45
N ALA A 185 -13.03 6.71 -5.77
CA ALA A 185 -12.19 5.56 -5.44
C ALA A 185 -11.80 4.73 -6.69
N TYR A 186 -12.72 4.58 -7.66
CA TYR A 186 -12.41 3.92 -8.93
C TYR A 186 -11.46 4.76 -9.80
N GLU A 187 -11.65 6.08 -9.84
CA GLU A 187 -10.75 7.00 -10.55
C GLU A 187 -9.33 6.93 -9.98
N TYR A 188 -9.21 6.92 -8.65
CA TYR A 188 -7.93 6.73 -7.97
C TYR A 188 -7.22 5.42 -8.37
N VAL A 189 -7.95 4.30 -8.40
CA VAL A 189 -7.40 3.01 -8.81
C VAL A 189 -7.03 3.03 -10.30
N SER A 190 -7.94 3.46 -11.17
CA SER A 190 -7.75 3.43 -12.64
C SER A 190 -6.66 4.37 -13.14
N LYS A 191 -6.39 5.48 -12.44
CA LYS A 191 -5.30 6.41 -12.74
C LYS A 191 -3.94 6.01 -12.14
N GLY A 192 -3.83 4.84 -11.51
CA GLY A 192 -2.56 4.36 -11.00
C GLY A 192 -2.16 4.88 -9.63
N PHE A 193 -3.15 5.06 -8.74
CA PHE A 193 -2.95 5.48 -7.36
C PHE A 193 -2.39 6.91 -7.18
N VAL A 194 -2.65 7.76 -8.16
CA VAL A 194 -2.29 9.19 -8.11
C VAL A 194 -3.29 9.91 -7.21
N THR A 195 -2.81 10.48 -6.10
CA THR A 195 -3.62 11.37 -5.26
C THR A 195 -3.60 12.78 -5.85
N ALA A 196 -4.77 13.43 -5.94
CA ALA A 196 -4.89 14.80 -6.42
C ALA A 196 -4.23 15.83 -5.48
N THR A 197 -3.85 15.43 -4.27
CA THR A 197 -3.21 16.30 -3.28
C THR A 197 -1.69 16.18 -3.38
N PRO A 198 -0.96 17.22 -3.85
CA PRO A 198 0.48 17.29 -3.63
C PRO A 198 0.75 17.36 -2.12
N PRO A 199 1.93 16.93 -1.64
CA PRO A 199 2.30 17.17 -0.25
C PRO A 199 2.14 18.68 0.04
N PRO A 200 1.53 19.06 1.19
CA PRO A 200 1.47 20.47 1.56
C PRO A 200 2.89 21.01 1.66
N GLY A 201 3.22 21.97 0.80
CA GLY A 201 4.32 22.92 0.94
C GLY A 201 5.72 22.35 1.09
N VAL A 202 6.51 22.49 0.02
CA VAL A 202 7.90 22.96 0.17
C VAL A 202 7.88 24.32 0.86
#